data_AF-A0A644YT74-F1
#
_entry.id   AF-A0A644YT74-F1
#
_cell.length_a   1.000
_cell.length_b   1.000
_cell.length_c   1.000
_cell.angle_alpha   90.00
_cell.angle_beta   90.00
_cell.angle_gamma   90.00
#
_symmetry.space_group_name_H-M   'P 1'
#
loop_
_entity.id
_entity.type
_entity.pdbx_description
1 polymer ?
#
loop_
_entity_poly.entity_id
_entity_poly.type
_entity_poly.pdbx_seq_one_letter_code
_entity_poly.pdbx_strand_id
1 'polypeptide(L)'
;MYSRLFPLFLLTALILLSGCCILENTSTQSINNRFFKQSGRSNSKDMFVKSEDDEVKIYRVNSENFTCELDSSTVEIFPLIICEKNILPQKSFHEKGFEINFIMLPLKFRPAAQGVPSQLNCDFNGSIYAGFSKSRYNIDYSNHKTDFYVRNISNCEFSYGIFLGIGNTFVSPTTTNHAIDDEYDGVVLQKGIAVYLGYNNLKAGIALGMDNLLGKDRHSWIYKNRPYLAFTLGFNIE
;
A
#
# COMPACT_ATOMS: atom_id res chain seq x y z
N MET A 1 36.95 7.42 -18.72
CA MET A 1 35.99 8.37 -18.09
C MET A 1 35.07 7.75 -17.02
N TYR A 2 35.16 6.44 -16.72
CA TYR A 2 34.25 5.76 -15.77
C TYR A 2 34.73 5.74 -14.29
N SER A 3 36.01 6.01 -14.02
CA SER A 3 36.60 5.85 -12.68
C SER A 3 36.14 6.89 -11.65
N ARG A 4 35.66 8.07 -12.07
CA ARG A 4 35.20 9.13 -11.15
C ARG A 4 33.74 9.01 -10.69
N LEU A 5 32.94 8.16 -11.34
CA LEU A 5 31.52 7.94 -10.99
C LEU A 5 31.32 6.82 -9.96
N PHE A 6 32.26 5.89 -9.88
CA PHE A 6 32.25 4.78 -8.93
C PHE A 6 32.21 5.21 -7.44
N PRO A 7 33.03 6.18 -6.97
CA PRO A 7 32.97 6.60 -5.57
C PRO A 7 31.66 7.32 -5.23
N LEU A 8 31.06 8.03 -6.19
CA LEU A 8 29.78 8.71 -5.99
C LEU A 8 28.64 7.71 -5.83
N PHE A 9 28.64 6.63 -6.63
CA PHE A 9 27.65 5.55 -6.57
C PHE A 9 27.78 4.72 -5.28
N LEU A 10 29.01 4.50 -4.80
CA LEU A 10 29.28 3.83 -3.54
C LEU A 10 28.77 4.65 -2.35
N LEU A 11 28.95 5.97 -2.40
CA LEU A 11 28.48 6.89 -1.35
C LEU A 11 26.94 6.93 -1.27
N THR A 12 26.24 6.97 -2.41
CA THR A 12 24.76 6.89 -2.42
C THR A 12 24.26 5.53 -1.96
N ALA A 13 24.92 4.42 -2.31
CA ALA A 13 24.57 3.09 -1.82
C ALA A 13 24.75 2.95 -0.29
N LEU A 14 25.77 3.57 0.28
CA LEU A 14 26.02 3.59 1.73
C LEU A 14 24.97 4.40 2.52
N ILE A 15 24.47 5.50 1.96
CA ILE A 15 23.40 6.31 2.58
C ILE A 15 22.06 5.57 2.58
N LEU A 16 21.83 4.69 1.59
CA LEU A 16 20.61 3.89 1.51
C LEU A 16 20.58 2.70 2.49
N LEU A 17 21.73 2.30 3.06
CA LEU A 17 21.86 1.14 3.95
C LEU A 17 21.74 1.49 5.45
N SER A 18 21.63 2.76 5.83
CA SER A 18 21.48 3.20 7.23
C SER A 18 20.05 3.11 7.79
N GLY A 19 19.10 2.51 7.06
CA GLY A 19 17.73 2.28 7.54
C GLY A 19 17.61 1.02 8.40
N CYS A 20 18.17 1.03 9.60
CA CYS A 20 17.92 -0.02 10.58
C CYS A 20 16.58 0.27 11.28
N CYS A 21 15.46 -0.04 10.63
CA CYS A 21 14.16 -0.05 11.32
C CYS A 21 14.05 -1.36 12.11
N ILE A 22 13.89 -1.21 13.43
CA ILE A 22 13.46 -2.30 14.32
C ILE A 22 12.07 -2.72 13.83
N LEU A 23 11.97 -3.96 13.35
CA LEU A 23 10.71 -4.54 12.89
C LEU A 23 9.90 -4.96 14.14
N GLU A 24 9.20 -4.00 14.73
CA GLU A 24 8.31 -4.23 15.87
C GLU A 24 6.88 -4.52 15.40
N ASN A 25 6.04 -5.05 16.29
CA ASN A 25 4.77 -5.67 15.94
C ASN A 25 3.79 -4.67 15.29
N THR A 26 3.50 -4.83 14.00
CA THR A 26 2.90 -3.78 13.14
C THR A 26 1.40 -3.52 13.38
N SER A 27 0.67 -4.45 14.01
CA SER A 27 -0.80 -4.36 14.11
C SER A 27 -1.27 -3.27 15.08
N THR A 28 -0.59 -3.10 16.22
CA THR A 28 -0.90 -2.05 17.22
C THR A 28 -0.44 -0.66 16.78
N GLN A 29 0.57 -0.55 15.92
CA GLN A 29 1.04 0.73 15.39
C GLN A 29 0.04 1.40 14.43
N SER A 30 -0.66 0.61 13.61
CA SER A 30 -1.59 1.12 12.59
C SER A 30 -2.71 2.03 13.13
N ILE A 31 -3.12 1.84 14.39
CA ILE A 31 -4.21 2.60 15.04
C ILE A 31 -3.66 3.66 16.04
N ASN A 32 -2.35 3.68 16.30
CA ASN A 32 -1.80 4.46 17.39
C ASN A 32 -1.80 5.98 17.11
N ASN A 33 -2.29 6.76 18.06
CA ASN A 33 -2.31 8.23 18.06
C ASN A 33 -3.05 8.84 16.86
N ARG A 34 -4.20 8.28 16.47
CA ARG A 34 -5.00 8.74 15.32
C ARG A 34 -6.46 9.03 15.67
N PHE A 35 -7.09 9.86 14.85
CA PHE A 35 -8.51 10.19 14.94
C PHE A 35 -9.34 9.29 14.03
N PHE A 36 -10.45 8.79 14.55
CA PHE A 36 -11.35 7.89 13.85
C PHE A 36 -12.80 8.29 14.00
N LYS A 37 -13.63 7.84 13.05
CA LYS A 37 -15.09 7.91 13.16
C LYS A 37 -15.67 6.57 13.59
N GLN A 38 -16.55 6.60 14.58
CA GLN A 38 -17.25 5.40 15.05
C GLN A 38 -18.30 4.95 14.01
N SER A 39 -18.32 3.64 13.71
CA SER A 39 -19.34 3.03 12.84
C SER A 39 -20.70 2.89 13.54
N GLY A 40 -21.81 3.19 12.86
CA GLY A 40 -23.16 2.73 13.24
C GLY A 40 -24.03 3.64 14.14
N ARG A 41 -23.67 4.91 14.39
CA ARG A 41 -24.55 5.90 15.05
C ARG A 41 -24.75 7.13 14.19
N SER A 42 -26.01 7.61 14.12
CA SER A 42 -26.45 8.78 13.34
C SER A 42 -25.71 10.10 13.68
N ASN A 43 -25.13 10.17 14.89
CA ASN A 43 -24.22 11.24 15.32
C ASN A 43 -22.80 10.67 15.48
N SER A 44 -22.04 10.61 14.38
CA SER A 44 -20.65 10.15 14.42
C SER A 44 -19.79 11.19 15.17
N LYS A 45 -19.36 10.87 16.39
CA LYS A 45 -18.38 11.68 17.13
C LYS A 45 -16.97 11.26 16.73
N ASP A 46 -16.07 12.22 16.70
CA ASP A 46 -14.63 11.96 16.49
C ASP A 46 -14.06 11.31 17.76
N MET A 47 -13.25 10.28 17.56
CA MET A 47 -12.60 9.54 18.64
C MET A 47 -11.09 9.54 18.42
N PHE A 48 -10.34 9.72 19.50
CA PHE A 48 -8.89 9.61 19.48
C PHE A 48 -8.49 8.25 20.06
N VAL A 49 -7.71 7.48 19.31
CA VAL A 49 -7.23 6.16 19.75
C VAL A 49 -5.75 6.23 20.06
N LYS A 50 -5.38 5.78 21.25
CA LYS A 50 -4.01 5.67 21.73
C LYS A 50 -3.72 4.21 22.05
N SER A 51 -2.66 3.66 21.49
CA SER A 51 -2.16 2.33 21.84
C SER A 51 -0.95 2.48 22.76
N GLU A 52 -1.06 1.91 23.95
CA GLU A 52 0.06 1.63 24.86
C GLU A 52 0.31 0.11 24.83
N ASP A 53 1.52 -0.35 25.17
CA ASP A 53 2.01 -1.70 24.87
C ASP A 53 0.98 -2.82 25.14
N ASP A 54 0.29 -2.76 26.28
CA ASP A 54 -0.70 -3.76 26.69
C ASP A 54 -2.17 -3.33 26.53
N GLU A 55 -2.45 -2.07 26.17
CA GLU A 55 -3.81 -1.50 26.22
C GLU A 55 -4.08 -0.55 25.05
N VAL A 56 -5.25 -0.69 24.44
CA VAL A 56 -5.78 0.31 23.50
C VAL A 56 -6.80 1.17 24.24
N LYS A 57 -6.56 2.48 24.31
CA LYS A 57 -7.41 3.48 24.97
C LYS A 57 -8.10 4.34 23.92
N ILE A 58 -9.41 4.49 24.07
CA ILE A 58 -10.24 5.26 23.13
C ILE A 58 -10.89 6.40 23.87
N TYR A 59 -10.59 7.62 23.43
CA TYR A 59 -11.10 8.86 23.99
C TYR A 59 -12.16 9.43 23.07
N ARG A 60 -13.22 9.98 23.65
CA ARG A 60 -14.17 10.82 22.91
C ARG A 60 -13.62 12.24 22.86
N VAL A 61 -13.68 12.83 21.67
CA VAL A 61 -13.23 14.22 21.46
C VAL A 61 -14.46 15.12 21.52
N ASN A 62 -14.45 16.11 22.42
CA ASN A 62 -15.44 17.18 22.39
C ASN A 62 -14.85 18.37 21.62
N SER A 63 -15.39 18.64 20.43
CA SER A 63 -14.98 19.79 19.60
C SER A 63 -16.01 20.90 19.76
N GLU A 64 -16.12 21.42 20.97
CA GLU A 64 -16.84 22.66 21.25
C GLU A 64 -15.75 23.71 21.52
N ASN A 65 -15.66 24.73 20.66
CA ASN A 65 -14.76 25.89 20.78
C ASN A 65 -13.27 25.71 20.36
N PHE A 66 -12.98 25.01 19.26
CA PHE A 66 -11.62 24.90 18.67
C PHE A 66 -10.52 24.34 19.62
N THR A 67 -10.88 23.96 20.84
CA THR A 67 -10.06 23.25 21.80
C THR A 67 -10.44 21.78 21.75
N CYS A 68 -9.50 20.92 21.37
CA CYS A 68 -9.68 19.47 21.42
C CYS A 68 -9.49 19.00 22.86
N GLU A 69 -10.57 18.97 23.64
CA GLU A 69 -10.54 18.37 24.98
C GLU A 69 -10.86 16.88 24.88
N LEU A 70 -9.97 16.05 25.45
CA LEU A 70 -10.19 14.62 25.59
C LEU A 70 -11.09 14.38 26.80
N ASP A 71 -12.27 13.82 26.57
CA ASP A 71 -13.16 13.42 27.65
C ASP A 71 -12.60 12.16 28.33
N SER A 72 -11.81 12.38 29.39
CA SER A 72 -11.21 11.31 30.19
C SER A 72 -12.24 10.55 31.04
N SER A 73 -13.48 11.04 31.15
CA SER A 73 -14.55 10.38 31.91
C SER A 73 -15.22 9.24 31.14
N THR A 74 -15.01 9.16 29.83
CA THR A 74 -15.63 8.14 28.95
C THR A 74 -14.62 7.32 28.15
N VAL A 75 -13.48 6.99 28.77
CA VAL A 75 -12.43 6.16 28.16
C VAL A 75 -12.89 4.71 28.05
N GLU A 76 -12.84 4.17 26.83
CA GLU A 76 -13.01 2.74 26.58
C GLU A 76 -11.62 2.09 26.52
N ILE A 77 -11.35 1.10 27.38
CA ILE A 77 -10.06 0.39 27.47
C ILE A 77 -10.22 -1.03 26.93
N PHE A 78 -9.33 -1.40 26.02
CA PHE A 78 -9.27 -2.73 25.42
C PHE A 78 -7.91 -3.35 25.77
N PRO A 79 -7.81 -4.21 26.81
CA PRO A 79 -6.56 -4.86 27.19
C PRO A 79 -6.09 -5.90 26.16
N LEU A 80 -4.82 -6.29 26.18
CA LEU A 80 -4.29 -7.31 25.28
C LEU A 80 -4.90 -8.70 25.54
N ILE A 81 -5.18 -9.01 26.81
CA ILE A 81 -5.70 -10.30 27.28
C ILE A 81 -6.94 -10.08 28.15
N ILE A 82 -7.99 -10.87 27.92
CA ILE A 82 -9.19 -10.96 28.78
C ILE A 82 -9.38 -12.41 29.23
N CYS A 83 -9.68 -12.61 30.51
CA CYS A 83 -9.94 -13.93 31.09
C CYS A 83 -11.44 -14.25 31.20
N GLU A 84 -12.33 -13.28 30.94
CA GLU A 84 -13.77 -13.40 31.17
C GLU A 84 -14.56 -13.45 29.85
N LYS A 85 -15.44 -14.46 29.75
CA LYS A 85 -16.16 -14.85 28.53
C LYS A 85 -17.40 -13.99 28.23
N ASN A 86 -17.93 -13.29 29.22
CA ASN A 86 -19.35 -12.95 29.22
C ASN A 86 -19.74 -11.83 28.25
N ILE A 87 -18.82 -10.89 27.93
CA ILE A 87 -19.03 -9.89 26.86
C ILE A 87 -17.66 -9.52 26.27
N LEU A 88 -17.30 -10.07 25.11
CA LEU A 88 -16.10 -9.64 24.39
C LEU A 88 -16.37 -8.28 23.73
N PRO A 89 -15.65 -7.21 24.10
CA PRO A 89 -15.91 -5.90 23.53
C PRO A 89 -15.44 -5.89 22.07
N GLN A 90 -16.36 -5.61 21.15
CA GLN A 90 -16.08 -5.43 19.72
C GLN A 90 -16.29 -3.97 19.34
N LYS A 91 -15.33 -3.40 18.60
CA LYS A 91 -15.42 -2.01 18.14
C LYS A 91 -14.90 -1.87 16.71
N SER A 92 -15.66 -1.17 15.89
CA SER A 92 -15.29 -0.85 14.51
C SER A 92 -15.10 0.65 14.31
N PHE A 93 -14.02 1.00 13.59
CA PHE A 93 -13.64 2.36 13.26
C PHE A 93 -13.48 2.52 11.76
N HIS A 94 -13.67 3.74 11.27
CA HIS A 94 -13.38 4.09 9.89
C HIS A 94 -12.39 5.24 9.83
N GLU A 95 -11.43 5.11 8.93
CA GLU A 95 -10.45 6.13 8.56
C GLU A 95 -10.58 6.42 7.07
N LYS A 96 -10.34 7.66 6.69
CA LYS A 96 -10.21 8.09 5.30
C LYS A 96 -8.99 8.98 5.22
N GLY A 97 -8.11 8.71 4.26
CA GLY A 97 -6.85 9.42 4.15
C GLY A 97 -6.36 9.51 2.72
N PHE A 98 -5.43 10.43 2.52
CA PHE A 98 -4.56 10.43 1.34
C PHE A 98 -3.30 9.64 1.70
N GLU A 99 -2.86 8.76 0.80
CA GLU A 99 -1.69 7.91 1.01
C GLU A 99 -0.73 7.95 -0.18
N ILE A 100 0.56 7.80 0.12
CA ILE A 100 1.64 7.63 -0.86
C ILE A 100 2.37 6.34 -0.52
N ASN A 101 2.36 5.36 -1.44
CA ASN A 101 2.92 4.03 -1.21
C ASN A 101 3.78 3.60 -2.39
N PHE A 102 4.69 2.65 -2.15
CA PHE A 102 5.34 1.92 -3.22
C PHE A 102 4.51 0.69 -3.60
N ILE A 103 4.29 0.48 -4.90
CA ILE A 103 3.59 -0.68 -5.44
C ILE A 103 4.46 -1.41 -6.46
N MET A 104 4.33 -2.73 -6.49
CA MET A 104 4.91 -3.59 -7.52
C MET A 104 3.83 -4.07 -8.49
N LEU A 105 4.21 -4.26 -9.75
CA LEU A 105 3.34 -4.78 -10.80
C LEU A 105 3.92 -6.09 -11.34
N PRO A 106 3.90 -7.19 -10.56
CA PRO A 106 4.61 -8.43 -10.90
C PRO A 106 4.03 -9.16 -12.11
N LEU A 107 2.80 -8.87 -12.49
CA LEU A 107 2.13 -9.45 -13.65
C LEU A 107 1.52 -8.34 -14.49
N LYS A 108 1.91 -8.28 -15.77
CA LYS A 108 1.42 -7.29 -16.73
C LYS A 108 0.87 -7.99 -17.97
N PHE A 109 -0.42 -7.87 -18.20
CA PHE A 109 -1.11 -8.33 -19.40
C PHE A 109 -1.16 -7.22 -20.45
N ARG A 110 -0.53 -7.47 -21.60
CA ARG A 110 -0.53 -6.59 -22.77
C ARG A 110 -1.45 -7.19 -23.84
N PRO A 111 -2.51 -6.47 -24.27
CA PRO A 111 -3.35 -6.91 -25.38
C PRO A 111 -2.57 -7.10 -26.69
N ALA A 112 -3.12 -7.87 -27.63
CA ALA A 112 -2.53 -8.07 -28.94
C ALA A 112 -2.34 -6.74 -29.69
N ALA A 113 -1.22 -6.58 -30.39
CA ALA A 113 -0.90 -5.38 -31.16
C ALA A 113 -0.08 -5.73 -32.40
N GLN A 114 -0.46 -5.17 -33.56
CA GLN A 114 0.29 -5.26 -34.82
C GLN A 114 0.80 -6.69 -35.17
N GLY A 115 -0.08 -7.69 -35.07
CA GLY A 115 0.27 -9.09 -35.37
C GLY A 115 0.98 -9.85 -34.25
N VAL A 116 1.35 -9.17 -33.15
CA VAL A 116 1.84 -9.82 -31.93
C VAL A 116 0.65 -10.23 -31.06
N PRO A 117 0.56 -11.51 -30.62
CA PRO A 117 -0.50 -11.97 -29.75
C PRO A 117 -0.45 -11.29 -28.37
N SER A 118 -1.51 -11.43 -27.58
CA SER A 118 -1.51 -10.93 -26.20
C SER A 118 -0.40 -11.58 -25.37
N GLN A 119 0.25 -10.78 -24.52
CA GLN A 119 1.38 -11.21 -23.72
C GLN A 119 1.07 -11.05 -22.23
N LEU A 120 1.54 -12.02 -21.43
CA LEU A 120 1.61 -11.89 -19.98
C LEU A 120 3.09 -11.83 -19.60
N ASN A 121 3.50 -10.71 -19.03
CA ASN A 121 4.88 -10.44 -18.64
C ASN A 121 5.02 -10.47 -17.12
N CYS A 122 6.14 -11.04 -16.65
CA CYS A 122 6.53 -11.11 -15.23
C CYS A 122 7.80 -10.29 -14.96
N ASP A 123 7.92 -9.16 -15.64
CA ASP A 123 9.07 -8.26 -15.60
C ASP A 123 9.10 -7.46 -14.29
N PHE A 124 10.27 -6.93 -13.90
CA PHE A 124 10.37 -6.04 -12.76
C PHE A 124 9.68 -4.71 -13.07
N ASN A 125 8.67 -4.37 -12.26
CA ASN A 125 7.90 -3.14 -12.42
C ASN A 125 7.59 -2.57 -11.04
N GLY A 126 8.20 -1.44 -10.72
CA GLY A 126 8.02 -0.72 -9.45
C GLY A 126 7.49 0.69 -9.70
N SER A 127 6.52 1.12 -8.89
CA SER A 127 5.90 2.44 -9.03
C SER A 127 5.61 3.09 -7.69
N ILE A 128 5.66 4.42 -7.68
CA ILE A 128 5.09 5.23 -6.61
C ILE A 128 3.60 5.41 -6.91
N TYR A 129 2.78 5.13 -5.92
CA TYR A 129 1.34 5.31 -5.93
C TYR A 129 0.96 6.50 -5.05
N ALA A 130 -0.04 7.27 -5.49
CA ALA A 130 -0.65 8.33 -4.71
C ALA A 130 -2.17 8.29 -4.89
N GLY A 131 -2.92 8.26 -3.79
CA GLY A 131 -4.36 8.06 -3.86
C GLY A 131 -5.09 8.29 -2.56
N PHE A 132 -6.38 7.94 -2.56
CA PHE A 132 -7.22 7.99 -1.38
C PHE A 132 -7.55 6.57 -0.91
N SER A 133 -7.54 6.38 0.40
CA SER A 133 -7.90 5.14 1.06
C SER A 133 -9.13 5.32 1.95
N LYS A 134 -9.87 4.23 2.11
CA LYS A 134 -10.91 4.08 3.12
C LYS A 134 -10.65 2.78 3.86
N SER A 135 -10.31 2.91 5.13
CA SER A 135 -9.88 1.80 5.98
C SER A 135 -10.91 1.57 7.07
N ARG A 136 -11.20 0.30 7.34
CA ARG A 136 -12.07 -0.15 8.42
C ARG A 136 -11.26 -1.01 9.36
N TYR A 137 -11.12 -0.53 10.59
CA TYR A 137 -10.45 -1.26 11.67
C TYR A 137 -11.49 -1.94 12.54
N ASN A 138 -11.24 -3.19 12.93
CA ASN A 138 -12.04 -3.92 13.90
C ASN A 138 -11.13 -4.42 15.02
N ILE A 139 -11.51 -4.11 16.25
CA ILE A 139 -10.95 -4.72 17.45
C ILE A 139 -11.92 -5.82 17.88
N ASP A 140 -11.41 -7.04 17.96
CA ASP A 140 -12.10 -8.22 18.47
C ASP A 140 -11.17 -9.05 19.37
N TYR A 141 -11.70 -10.14 19.93
CA TYR A 141 -10.96 -11.04 20.79
C TYR A 141 -11.15 -12.47 20.33
N SER A 142 -10.04 -13.20 20.21
CA SER A 142 -10.02 -14.59 19.77
C SER A 142 -9.62 -15.50 20.93
N ASN A 143 -10.27 -16.66 21.06
CA ASN A 143 -9.96 -17.62 22.12
C ASN A 143 -8.64 -18.35 21.80
N HIS A 144 -7.68 -18.22 22.70
CA HIS A 144 -6.46 -18.99 22.68
C HIS A 144 -6.55 -20.09 23.76
N LYS A 145 -6.45 -21.36 23.33
CA LYS A 145 -6.53 -22.72 23.98
C LYS A 145 -6.44 -22.90 25.52
N THR A 146 -6.74 -21.90 26.32
CA THR A 146 -6.36 -21.75 27.74
C THR A 146 -7.33 -20.82 28.49
N ASP A 147 -8.57 -20.65 27.99
CA ASP A 147 -9.57 -19.68 28.50
C ASP A 147 -9.11 -18.21 28.51
N PHE A 148 -8.02 -17.91 27.79
CA PHE A 148 -7.56 -16.55 27.53
C PHE A 148 -8.06 -16.08 26.17
N TYR A 149 -8.54 -14.85 26.14
CA TYR A 149 -8.95 -14.17 24.93
C TYR A 149 -7.92 -13.11 24.57
N VAL A 150 -7.30 -13.24 23.40
CA VAL A 150 -6.27 -12.32 22.93
C VAL A 150 -6.89 -11.33 21.95
N ARG A 151 -6.60 -10.04 22.16
CA ARG A 151 -7.02 -8.94 21.31
C ARG A 151 -6.47 -9.12 19.90
N ASN A 152 -7.35 -9.14 18.92
CA ASN A 152 -7.00 -9.14 17.51
C ASN A 152 -7.49 -7.85 16.87
N ILE A 153 -6.60 -7.23 16.12
CA ILE A 153 -6.84 -5.96 15.43
C ILE A 153 -6.72 -6.26 13.94
N SER A 154 -7.83 -6.17 13.23
CA SER A 154 -7.87 -6.37 11.79
C SER A 154 -8.16 -5.06 11.07
N ASN A 155 -7.51 -4.87 9.93
CA ASN A 155 -7.73 -3.73 9.04
C ASN A 155 -8.17 -4.23 7.66
N CYS A 156 -9.25 -3.65 7.13
CA CYS A 156 -9.67 -3.85 5.75
C CYS A 156 -9.69 -2.49 5.04
N GLU A 157 -8.90 -2.35 3.99
CA GLU A 157 -8.70 -1.10 3.27
C GLU A 157 -9.16 -1.23 1.82
N PHE A 158 -9.78 -0.18 1.31
CA PHE A 158 -10.00 0.01 -0.12
C PHE A 158 -9.35 1.32 -0.56
N SER A 159 -8.51 1.25 -1.59
CA SER A 159 -7.79 2.40 -2.10
C SER A 159 -7.85 2.51 -3.61
N TYR A 160 -7.84 3.73 -4.09
CA TYR A 160 -7.79 4.06 -5.51
C TYR A 160 -6.95 5.32 -5.76
N GLY A 161 -6.20 5.33 -6.85
CA GLY A 161 -5.24 6.40 -7.10
C GLY A 161 -4.52 6.27 -8.42
N ILE A 162 -3.52 7.12 -8.58
CA ILE A 162 -2.62 7.15 -9.73
C ILE A 162 -1.27 6.56 -9.34
N PHE A 163 -0.54 6.06 -10.33
CA PHE A 163 0.83 5.62 -10.13
C PHE A 163 1.75 6.11 -11.25
N LEU A 164 3.02 6.27 -10.89
CA LEU A 164 4.12 6.58 -11.80
C LEU A 164 5.35 5.78 -11.37
N GLY A 165 6.03 5.15 -12.31
CA GLY A 165 7.15 4.29 -11.98
C GLY A 165 8.00 3.91 -13.16
N ILE A 166 8.87 2.94 -12.91
CA ILE A 166 9.80 2.38 -13.87
C ILE A 166 9.62 0.88 -13.96
N GLY A 167 9.90 0.32 -15.12
CA GLY A 167 9.97 -1.12 -15.31
C GLY A 167 10.88 -1.47 -16.47
N ASN A 168 10.99 -2.76 -16.74
CA ASN A 168 11.61 -3.26 -17.96
C ASN A 168 10.57 -3.86 -18.92
N THR A 169 10.95 -3.94 -20.19
CA THR A 169 10.23 -4.67 -21.22
C THR A 169 11.22 -5.28 -22.18
N PHE A 170 10.93 -6.50 -22.64
CA PHE A 170 11.68 -7.09 -23.74
C PHE A 170 11.38 -6.33 -25.04
N VAL A 171 12.43 -5.88 -25.72
CA VAL A 171 12.40 -5.24 -27.03
C VAL A 171 13.06 -6.19 -28.02
N SER A 172 12.36 -6.48 -29.10
CA SER A 172 12.75 -7.43 -30.15
C SER A 172 12.22 -7.01 -31.51
N PRO A 173 12.64 -7.67 -32.61
CA PRO A 173 12.11 -7.42 -33.95
C PRO A 173 10.58 -7.52 -34.00
N THR A 174 9.97 -8.48 -33.31
CA THR A 174 8.50 -8.62 -33.32
C THR A 174 7.80 -7.48 -32.59
N THR A 175 8.36 -6.99 -31.48
CA THR A 175 7.80 -5.84 -30.73
C THR A 175 8.10 -4.48 -31.36
N THR A 176 8.86 -4.44 -32.45
CA THR A 176 9.25 -3.24 -33.19
C THR A 176 8.84 -3.29 -34.66
N ASN A 177 7.98 -4.24 -35.03
CA ASN A 177 7.54 -4.47 -36.42
C ASN A 177 8.72 -4.61 -37.40
N HIS A 178 9.75 -5.34 -36.99
CA HIS A 178 10.99 -5.61 -37.70
C HIS A 178 11.77 -4.34 -38.11
N ALA A 179 11.60 -3.24 -37.38
CA ALA A 179 12.38 -2.01 -37.60
C ALA A 179 13.82 -2.11 -37.07
N ILE A 180 14.08 -3.05 -36.16
CA ILE A 180 15.41 -3.39 -35.65
C ILE A 180 15.57 -4.91 -35.62
N ASP A 181 16.82 -5.37 -35.69
CA ASP A 181 17.21 -6.77 -35.53
C ASP A 181 17.71 -7.09 -34.11
N ASP A 182 18.08 -6.06 -33.34
CA ASP A 182 18.58 -6.19 -31.97
C ASP A 182 17.48 -6.64 -30.99
N GLU A 183 17.85 -7.51 -30.05
CA GLU A 183 17.02 -7.89 -28.91
C GLU A 183 17.66 -7.43 -27.60
N TYR A 184 16.88 -6.77 -26.73
CA TYR A 184 17.37 -6.26 -25.44
C TYR A 184 16.23 -5.95 -24.47
N ASP A 185 16.55 -5.83 -23.17
CA ASP A 185 15.61 -5.31 -22.18
C ASP A 185 15.66 -3.79 -22.10
N GLY A 186 14.56 -3.15 -22.50
CA GLY A 186 14.39 -1.71 -22.48
C GLY A 186 13.79 -1.21 -21.17
N VAL A 187 14.23 -0.05 -20.71
CA VAL A 187 13.62 0.64 -19.56
C VAL A 187 12.38 1.40 -20.02
N VAL A 188 11.26 1.19 -19.33
CA VAL A 188 10.00 1.90 -19.56
C VAL A 188 9.67 2.82 -18.39
N LEU A 189 9.18 4.02 -18.70
CA LEU A 189 8.43 4.82 -17.75
C LEU A 189 6.97 4.37 -17.83
N GLN A 190 6.38 4.02 -16.69
CA GLN A 190 5.01 3.55 -16.62
C GLN A 190 4.15 4.48 -15.78
N LYS A 191 2.91 4.69 -16.22
CA LYS A 191 1.93 5.54 -15.53
C LYS A 191 0.53 4.98 -15.68
N GLY A 192 -0.33 5.25 -14.71
CA GLY A 192 -1.71 4.77 -14.78
C GLY A 192 -2.52 5.02 -13.54
N ILE A 193 -3.61 4.26 -13.44
CA ILE A 193 -4.49 4.21 -12.28
C ILE A 193 -4.44 2.81 -11.66
N ALA A 194 -4.54 2.74 -10.34
CA ALA A 194 -4.60 1.49 -9.62
C ALA A 194 -5.73 1.52 -8.59
N VAL A 195 -6.31 0.35 -8.36
CA VAL A 195 -7.22 0.09 -7.26
C VAL A 195 -6.74 -1.15 -6.54
N TYR A 196 -6.72 -1.12 -5.21
CA TYR A 196 -6.33 -2.28 -4.41
C TYR A 196 -7.16 -2.41 -3.14
N LEU A 197 -7.24 -3.65 -2.68
CA LEU A 197 -7.81 -4.05 -1.41
C LEU A 197 -6.66 -4.43 -0.47
N GLY A 198 -6.69 -3.87 0.72
CA GLY A 198 -5.77 -4.20 1.80
C GLY A 198 -6.45 -5.07 2.86
N TYR A 199 -5.75 -6.09 3.32
CA TYR A 199 -6.09 -6.81 4.53
C TYR A 199 -4.86 -6.90 5.44
N ASN A 200 -4.93 -6.23 6.59
CA ASN A 200 -3.79 -6.00 7.49
C ASN A 200 -2.60 -5.40 6.72
N ASN A 201 -1.49 -6.13 6.60
CA ASN A 201 -0.26 -5.63 5.98
C ASN A 201 -0.19 -5.91 4.47
N LEU A 202 -1.06 -6.76 3.93
CA LEU A 202 -1.04 -7.18 2.54
C LEU A 202 -2.01 -6.33 1.72
N LYS A 203 -1.53 -5.71 0.64
CA LYS A 203 -2.34 -4.98 -0.34
C LYS A 203 -2.22 -5.64 -1.70
N ALA A 204 -3.36 -5.95 -2.33
CA ALA A 204 -3.39 -6.57 -3.65
C ALA A 204 -4.50 -5.94 -4.50
N GLY A 205 -4.27 -5.83 -5.80
CA GLY A 205 -5.23 -5.17 -6.67
C GLY A 205 -4.93 -5.27 -8.15
N ILE A 206 -5.53 -4.34 -8.89
CA ILE A 206 -5.38 -4.23 -10.33
C ILE A 206 -4.99 -2.81 -10.73
N ALA A 207 -4.21 -2.70 -11.80
CA ALA A 207 -3.78 -1.46 -12.39
C ALA A 207 -4.09 -1.44 -13.89
N LEU A 208 -4.53 -0.29 -14.37
CA LEU A 208 -4.61 0.04 -15.78
C LEU A 208 -3.53 1.08 -16.06
N GLY A 209 -2.53 0.71 -16.87
CA GLY A 209 -1.36 1.55 -17.11
C GLY A 209 -0.98 1.66 -18.57
N MET A 210 -0.01 2.54 -18.83
CA MET A 210 0.63 2.73 -20.13
C MET A 210 2.14 2.77 -19.94
N ASP A 211 2.85 2.12 -20.85
CA ASP A 211 4.30 2.11 -20.87
C ASP A 211 4.85 3.07 -21.95
N ASN A 212 5.94 3.74 -21.61
CA ASN A 212 6.72 4.59 -22.49
C ASN A 212 8.18 4.15 -22.48
N LEU A 213 8.63 3.49 -23.55
CA LEU A 213 10.03 3.12 -23.73
C LEU A 213 10.93 4.37 -23.73
N LEU A 214 11.98 4.37 -22.91
CA LEU A 214 12.94 5.48 -22.79
C LEU A 214 14.11 5.38 -23.78
N GLY A 215 14.30 4.21 -24.39
CA GLY A 215 15.38 3.93 -25.33
C GLY A 215 15.22 4.56 -26.72
N LYS A 216 16.25 4.36 -27.56
CA LYS A 216 16.32 4.85 -28.96
C LYS A 216 15.14 4.34 -29.82
N ASP A 217 14.68 3.11 -29.59
CA ASP A 217 13.68 2.43 -30.42
C ASP A 217 12.22 2.73 -30.02
N ARG A 218 12.01 3.71 -29.13
CA ARG A 218 10.68 4.12 -28.64
C ARG A 218 9.69 4.54 -29.73
N HIS A 219 10.17 4.88 -30.92
CA HIS A 219 9.32 5.29 -32.04
C HIS A 219 8.81 4.09 -32.85
N SER A 220 9.58 2.99 -32.86
CA SER A 220 9.22 1.75 -33.56
C SER A 220 8.49 0.75 -32.65
N TRP A 221 8.57 0.92 -31.33
CA TRP A 221 7.95 0.03 -30.37
C TRP A 221 6.41 0.03 -30.44
N ILE A 222 5.82 -1.13 -30.70
CA ILE A 222 4.38 -1.27 -31.01
C ILE A 222 3.47 -0.99 -29.80
N TYR A 223 3.99 -1.13 -28.58
CA TYR A 223 3.26 -0.92 -27.32
C TYR A 223 3.36 0.49 -26.77
N LYS A 224 3.97 1.42 -27.51
CA LYS A 224 4.06 2.83 -27.11
C LYS A 224 2.67 3.42 -26.84
N ASN A 225 2.45 3.96 -25.64
CA ASN A 225 1.16 4.53 -25.21
C ASN A 225 -0.03 3.55 -25.34
N ARG A 226 0.22 2.24 -25.40
CA ARG A 226 -0.85 1.23 -25.38
C ARG A 226 -1.20 0.89 -23.93
N PRO A 227 -2.49 0.74 -23.61
CA PRO A 227 -2.90 0.34 -22.28
C PRO A 227 -2.52 -1.13 -22.01
N TYR A 228 -2.16 -1.42 -20.77
CA TYR A 228 -2.00 -2.76 -20.23
C TYR A 228 -2.80 -2.91 -18.94
N LEU A 229 -3.18 -4.14 -18.61
CA LEU A 229 -3.72 -4.50 -17.31
C LEU A 229 -2.61 -5.12 -16.47
N ALA A 230 -2.53 -4.80 -15.18
CA ALA A 230 -1.54 -5.39 -14.30
C ALA A 230 -2.15 -5.79 -12.96
N PHE A 231 -1.57 -6.81 -12.35
CA PHE A 231 -1.80 -7.13 -10.94
C PHE A 231 -0.89 -6.25 -10.09
N THR A 232 -1.42 -5.67 -9.02
CA THR A 232 -0.62 -4.85 -8.09
C THR A 232 -0.43 -5.56 -6.77
N LEU A 233 0.77 -5.43 -6.21
CA LEU A 233 1.10 -5.84 -4.86
C LEU A 233 1.74 -4.68 -4.10
N GLY A 234 1.30 -4.48 -2.87
CA GLY A 234 1.86 -3.53 -1.94
C GLY A 234 1.97 -4.15 -0.55
N PHE A 235 2.91 -3.67 0.23
CA PHE A 235 3.07 -4.03 1.64
C PHE A 235 3.07 -2.74 2.45
N ASN A 236 2.28 -2.70 3.51
CA ASN A 236 2.49 -1.70 4.54
C ASN A 236 3.73 -2.13 5.34
N ILE A 237 4.82 -1.41 5.12
CA ILE A 237 5.99 -1.44 6.00
C ILE A 237 5.75 -0.32 7.00
N GLU A 238 4.83 -0.55 7.93
CA GLU A 238 4.68 0.28 9.13
C GLU A 238 5.59 -0.28 10.22
#